data_AF-A0A2A5B6S5-F1
#
_entry.id   AF-A0A2A5B6S5-F1
#
_cell.length_a   1.000
_cell.length_b   1.000
_cell.length_c   1.000
_cell.angle_alpha   90.00
_cell.angle_beta   90.00
_cell.angle_gamma   90.00
#
_symmetry.space_group_name_H-M   'P 1'
#
loop_
_entity.id
_entity.type
_entity.pdbx_description
1 polymer ?
#
loop_
_entity_poly.entity_id
_entity_poly.type
_entity_poly.pdbx_seq_one_letter_code
_entity_poly.pdbx_strand_id
1 'polypeptide(L)'
;MSDSYNAHADDGRRKIKKENNVDQSIQILTDRGIELKRHTRYHYCITGNLGKIDFWPSTGKYLTSYNTTIGRGVFNLIKEVDKARG
;
A
#
# COMPACT_ATOMS: atom_id res chain seq x y z
N MET A 1 -40.84 4.74 -6.82
CA MET A 1 -39.62 4.00 -7.18
C MET A 1 -38.95 4.75 -8.31
N SER A 2 -37.66 5.07 -8.39
CA SER A 2 -36.40 4.71 -7.72
C SER A 2 -35.36 5.70 -8.34
N ASP A 3 -34.36 6.28 -7.67
CA ASP A 3 -32.99 5.76 -7.50
C ASP A 3 -32.06 6.92 -7.06
N SER A 4 -32.31 7.55 -5.90
CA SER A 4 -31.44 8.66 -5.43
C SER A 4 -30.82 8.47 -4.05
N TYR A 5 -31.10 7.36 -3.35
CA TYR A 5 -30.64 7.13 -1.99
C TYR A 5 -29.38 6.25 -1.85
N ASN A 6 -28.71 5.87 -2.94
CA ASN A 6 -27.58 4.91 -2.89
C ASN A 6 -26.17 5.52 -3.08
N ALA A 7 -26.04 6.76 -3.56
CA ALA A 7 -24.72 7.33 -3.87
C ALA A 7 -23.89 7.71 -2.61
N HIS A 8 -24.53 8.23 -1.56
CA HIS A 8 -23.82 8.70 -0.36
C HIS A 8 -23.29 7.57 0.54
N ALA A 9 -23.96 6.42 0.59
CA ALA A 9 -23.53 5.28 1.41
C ALA A 9 -22.27 4.59 0.83
N ASP A 10 -22.11 4.64 -0.48
CA ASP A 10 -21.03 3.96 -1.19
C ASP A 10 -19.68 4.70 -1.03
N ASP A 11 -19.71 6.04 -1.03
CA ASP A 11 -18.52 6.86 -0.81
C ASP A 11 -17.96 6.74 0.61
N GLY A 12 -18.84 6.64 1.62
CA GLY A 12 -18.45 6.36 3.00
C GLY A 12 -17.76 5.01 3.13
N ARG A 13 -18.33 3.94 2.55
CA ARG A 13 -17.74 2.59 2.57
C ARG A 13 -16.41 2.52 1.82
N ARG A 14 -16.28 3.20 0.68
CA ARG A 14 -15.03 3.30 -0.08
C ARG A 14 -13.93 3.98 0.74
N LYS A 15 -14.26 5.03 1.49
CA LYS A 15 -13.30 5.76 2.34
C LYS A 15 -12.82 4.87 3.50
N ILE A 16 -13.74 4.24 4.22
CA ILE A 16 -13.41 3.32 5.32
C ILE A 16 -12.53 2.16 4.81
N LYS A 17 -12.86 1.58 3.66
CA LYS A 17 -12.06 0.49 3.07
C LYS A 17 -10.64 0.93 2.71
N LYS A 18 -10.47 2.17 2.20
CA LYS A 18 -9.15 2.72 1.90
C LYS A 18 -8.31 2.91 3.15
N GLU A 19 -8.92 3.39 4.23
CA GLU A 19 -8.25 3.59 5.52
C GLU A 19 -7.85 2.25 6.15
N ASN A 20 -8.77 1.28 6.20
CA ASN A 20 -8.46 -0.07 6.67
C ASN A 20 -7.33 -0.73 5.87
N ASN A 21 -7.34 -0.59 4.54
CA ASN A 21 -6.26 -1.12 3.70
C ASN A 21 -4.90 -0.47 4.01
N VAL A 22 -4.90 0.81 4.39
CA VAL A 22 -3.69 1.55 4.75
C VAL A 22 -3.13 1.02 6.05
N ASP A 23 -3.96 0.98 7.09
CA ASP A 23 -3.54 0.55 8.42
C ASP A 23 -3.09 -0.91 8.42
N GLN A 24 -3.86 -1.80 7.78
CA GLN A 24 -3.49 -3.21 7.63
C GLN A 24 -2.18 -3.39 6.85
N SER A 25 -2.00 -2.69 5.73
CA SER A 25 -0.77 -2.84 4.94
C SER A 25 0.45 -2.34 5.69
N ILE A 26 0.34 -1.23 6.42
CA ILE A 26 1.43 -0.67 7.23
C ILE A 26 1.76 -1.62 8.38
N GLN A 27 0.74 -2.15 9.07
CA GLN A 27 0.94 -3.09 10.16
C GLN A 27 1.70 -4.33 9.69
N ILE A 28 1.27 -4.96 8.58
CA ILE A 28 1.93 -6.16 8.02
C ILE A 28 3.41 -5.90 7.70
N LEU A 29 3.72 -4.74 7.13
CA LEU A 29 5.09 -4.36 6.79
C LEU A 29 5.93 -4.09 8.07
N THR A 30 5.34 -3.40 9.04
CA THR A 30 5.99 -3.09 10.33
C THR A 30 6.27 -4.35 11.14
N ASP A 31 5.32 -5.29 11.20
CA ASP A 31 5.45 -6.58 11.88
C ASP A 31 6.60 -7.44 11.31
N ARG A 32 6.98 -7.20 10.05
CA ARG A 32 8.12 -7.86 9.38
C ARG A 32 9.43 -7.08 9.51
N GLY A 33 9.44 -5.99 10.29
CA GLY A 33 10.61 -5.13 10.47
C GLY A 33 11.02 -4.40 9.17
N ILE A 34 10.06 -4.12 8.29
CA ILE A 34 10.31 -3.33 7.08
C ILE A 34 10.12 -1.85 7.45
N GLU A 35 11.17 -1.06 7.28
CA GLU A 35 11.12 0.37 7.58
C GLU A 35 10.34 1.15 6.52
N LEU A 36 9.39 1.95 6.98
CA LEU A 36 8.51 2.76 6.13
C LEU A 36 8.62 4.23 6.52
N LYS A 37 8.92 5.08 5.54
CA LYS A 37 8.83 6.53 5.67
C LYS A 37 7.56 7.04 5.02
N ARG A 38 6.67 7.64 5.80
CA ARG A 38 5.46 8.27 5.26
C ARG A 38 5.81 9.56 4.50
N HIS A 39 5.39 9.65 3.24
CA HIS A 39 5.47 10.89 2.45
C HIS A 39 4.15 11.65 2.45
N THR A 40 3.04 10.94 2.22
CA THR A 40 1.69 11.49 2.30
C THR A 40 0.76 10.49 2.99
N ARG A 41 -0.52 10.85 3.15
CA ARG A 41 -1.53 9.96 3.77
C ARG A 41 -1.58 8.56 3.13
N TYR A 42 -1.38 8.47 1.82
CA TYR A 42 -1.52 7.22 1.06
C TYR A 42 -0.25 6.88 0.29
N HIS A 43 0.89 7.46 0.65
CA HIS A 43 2.16 7.22 -0.02
C HIS A 43 3.26 7.07 1.02
N TYR A 44 3.88 5.90 1.00
CA TYR A 44 4.96 5.51 1.87
C TYR A 44 6.15 5.16 0.99
N CYS A 45 7.34 5.46 1.46
CA CYS A 45 8.59 5.02 0.87
C CYS A 45 9.18 3.95 1.77
N ILE A 46 9.46 2.79 1.22
CA ILE A 46 10.23 1.75 1.86
C ILE A 46 11.68 1.96 1.47
N THR A 47 12.55 2.06 2.47
CA THR A 47 14.00 2.15 2.28
C THR A 47 14.63 0.88 2.81
N GLY A 48 15.49 0.25 2.00
CA GLY A 48 16.21 -0.94 2.39
C GLY A 48 17.29 -1.29 1.37
N ASN A 49 17.78 -2.53 1.40
CA ASN A 49 18.87 -2.99 0.53
C ASN A 49 18.53 -2.90 -0.98
N LEU A 50 17.25 -2.91 -1.34
CA LEU A 50 16.74 -2.72 -2.71
C LEU A 50 16.73 -1.27 -3.21
N GLY A 51 17.17 -0.32 -2.39
CA GLY A 51 16.95 1.09 -2.66
C GLY A 51 15.53 1.52 -2.31
N LYS A 52 14.99 2.45 -3.10
CA LYS A 52 13.74 3.14 -2.79
C LYS A 52 12.55 2.41 -3.40
N ILE A 53 11.53 2.10 -2.58
CA ILE A 53 10.26 1.57 -3.08
C ILE A 53 9.13 2.51 -2.68
N ASP A 54 8.47 3.11 -3.67
CA ASP A 54 7.29 3.94 -3.44
C ASP A 54 6.05 3.02 -3.35
N PHE A 55 5.28 3.12 -2.27
CA PHE A 55 4.14 2.25 -1.95
C PHE A 55 2.88 3.08 -1.65
N TRP A 56 1.78 2.74 -2.32
CA TRP A 56 0.45 3.32 -2.13
C TRP A 56 -0.51 2.28 -1.55
N PRO A 57 -0.57 2.13 -0.22
CA PRO A 57 -1.29 1.03 0.42
C PRO A 57 -2.80 1.05 0.18
N SER A 58 -3.40 2.24 -0.01
CA SER A 58 -4.84 2.36 -0.34
C SER A 58 -5.25 1.63 -1.62
N THR A 59 -4.31 1.49 -2.56
CA THR A 59 -4.51 0.80 -3.86
C THR A 59 -3.67 -0.47 -4.00
N GLY A 60 -2.83 -0.76 -3.00
CA GLY A 60 -1.81 -1.79 -3.01
C GLY A 60 -0.68 -1.58 -4.01
N LYS A 61 -0.64 -0.47 -4.77
CA LYS A 61 0.37 -0.24 -5.82
C LYS A 61 1.74 0.00 -5.19
N TYR A 62 2.79 -0.59 -5.75
CA TYR A 62 4.18 -0.20 -5.43
C TYR A 62 5.01 -0.01 -6.70
N LEU A 63 6.06 0.79 -6.59
CA LEU A 63 7.04 1.06 -7.63
C LEU A 63 8.44 0.88 -7.03
N THR A 64 9.23 0.03 -7.65
CA THR A 64 10.59 -0.30 -7.24
C THR A 64 11.58 0.50 -8.08
N SER A 65 12.51 1.23 -7.46
CA SER A 65 13.44 2.10 -8.19
C SER A 65 14.54 1.34 -8.94
N TYR A 66 14.90 0.14 -8.50
CA TYR A 66 16.04 -0.61 -9.04
C TYR A 66 15.74 -1.32 -10.38
N ASN A 67 14.49 -1.72 -10.62
CA ASN A 67 14.08 -2.43 -11.84
C ASN A 67 12.88 -1.75 -12.54
N THR A 68 12.51 -0.54 -12.10
CA THR A 68 11.36 0.24 -12.61
C THR A 68 10.05 -0.57 -12.64
N THR A 69 9.91 -1.59 -11.79
CA THR A 69 8.77 -2.50 -11.84
C THR A 69 7.62 -1.95 -11.02
N ILE A 70 6.44 -1.94 -11.63
CA ILE A 70 5.19 -1.62 -10.97
C ILE A 70 4.49 -2.92 -10.58
N GLY A 71 4.20 -3.07 -9.28
CA GLY A 71 3.47 -4.20 -8.75
C GLY A 71 2.26 -3.80 -7.93
N ARG A 72 1.47 -4.79 -7.49
CA ARG A 72 0.32 -4.59 -6.62
C ARG A 72 0.26 -5.63 -5.50
N GLY A 73 -0.27 -5.20 -4.36
CA GLY A 73 -0.52 -6.00 -3.17
C GLY A 73 0.65 -5.99 -2.20
N VAL A 74 0.34 -5.85 -0.90
CA VAL A 74 1.36 -5.84 0.17
C VAL A 74 2.14 -7.15 0.24
N PHE A 75 1.50 -8.30 0.03
CA PHE A 75 2.19 -9.59 0.04
C PHE A 75 3.18 -9.77 -1.12
N ASN A 76 2.86 -9.23 -2.31
CA ASN A 76 3.80 -9.26 -3.43
C ASN A 76 4.96 -8.29 -3.20
N LEU A 77 4.68 -7.11 -2.64
CA LEU A 77 5.73 -6.18 -2.23
C LEU A 77 6.70 -6.85 -1.25
N ILE A 78 6.19 -7.58 -0.26
CA ILE A 78 7.07 -8.26 0.69
C ILE A 78 7.89 -9.36 0.01
N LYS A 79 7.31 -10.15 -0.91
CA LYS A 79 8.09 -11.15 -1.66
C LYS A 79 9.26 -10.51 -2.41
N GLU A 80 9.06 -9.33 -2.99
CA GLU A 80 10.14 -8.61 -3.67
C GLU A 80 11.20 -8.13 -2.67
N VAL A 81 10.79 -7.59 -1.52
CA VAL A 81 11.71 -7.21 -0.43
C VAL A 81 12.52 -8.40 0.09
N ASP A 82 11.87 -9.55 0.31
CA ASP A 82 12.50 -10.77 0.82
C ASP A 82 13.49 -11.36 -0.19
N LYS A 83 13.13 -11.41 -1.49
CA LYS A 83 14.01 -11.89 -2.57
C LYS A 83 15.34 -11.15 -2.65
N ALA A 84 15.39 -9.92 -2.19
CA ALA A 84 16.58 -9.11 -2.25
C ALA A 84 17.36 -9.01 -0.93
N ARG A 85 16.82 -9.60 0.14
CA ARG A 85 17.54 -9.80 1.39
C ARG A 85 18.38 -11.09 1.37
N GLY A 86 18.02 -12.05 0.51
CA GLY A 86 18.78 -13.27 0.24
C GLY A 86 19.69 -13.12 -0.98
#